data_AF-H8L1R2-F1
#
_entry.id   AF-H8L1R2-F1
#
_cell.length_a   1.000
_cell.length_b   1.000
_cell.length_c   1.000
_cell.angle_alpha   90.00
_cell.angle_beta   90.00
_cell.angle_gamma   90.00
#
_symmetry.space_group_name_H-M   'P 1'
#
loop_
_entity.id
_entity.type
_entity.pdbx_description
1 polymer ?
#
loop_
_entity_poly.entity_id
_entity_poly.type
_entity_poly.pdbx_seq_one_letter_code
_entity_poly.pdbx_strand_id
1 'polypeptide(L)'
;MIPALLFAATLASQPAPATSTWCSSLAQVASTAEQARAAGVSLDQMLAGLQELPPDARPAAAGTIRAIYTTTPMPPAAAGLAARNECEKQNYG
;
A
#
# COMPACT_ATOMS: atom_id res chain seq x y z
N MET A 1 -25.88 26.12 -26.86
CA MET A 1 -25.08 26.83 -25.84
C MET A 1 -24.69 25.80 -24.77
N ILE A 2 -23.38 25.49 -24.69
CA ILE A 2 -22.50 24.94 -23.60
C ILE A 2 -23.15 23.99 -22.54
N PRO A 3 -22.43 22.98 -22.03
CA PRO A 3 -22.42 21.58 -22.45
C PRO A 3 -22.30 20.66 -21.21
N ALA A 4 -21.68 19.47 -21.36
CA ALA A 4 -21.09 18.65 -20.29
C ALA A 4 -22.08 18.01 -19.30
N LEU A 5 -22.21 16.69 -19.36
CA LEU A 5 -22.34 15.79 -18.18
C LEU A 5 -22.57 14.34 -18.63
N LEU A 6 -21.81 13.87 -19.62
CA LEU A 6 -21.67 12.44 -19.86
C LEU A 6 -20.20 12.11 -19.74
N PHE A 7 -19.71 12.28 -18.51
CA PHE A 7 -18.46 11.69 -18.08
C PHE A 7 -18.59 10.18 -18.26
N ALA A 8 -17.71 9.67 -19.11
CA ALA A 8 -17.46 8.26 -19.30
C ALA A 8 -17.12 7.56 -17.98
N ALA A 9 -17.30 6.24 -18.01
CA ALA A 9 -16.72 5.27 -17.08
C ALA A 9 -17.38 5.18 -15.68
N THR A 10 -18.57 4.60 -15.65
CA THR A 10 -18.84 3.58 -14.62
C THR A 10 -18.64 2.19 -15.24
N LEU A 11 -17.39 1.94 -15.69
CA LEU A 11 -16.90 0.56 -15.65
C LEU A 11 -16.81 0.18 -14.16
N ALA A 12 -17.22 -1.05 -13.87
CA ALA A 12 -16.99 -1.76 -12.62
C ALA A 12 -17.93 -1.45 -11.44
N SER A 13 -19.21 -1.80 -11.60
CA SER A 13 -19.98 -2.41 -10.51
C SER A 13 -19.60 -3.88 -10.30
N GLN A 14 -18.31 -4.19 -10.38
CA GLN A 14 -17.77 -5.43 -9.82
C GLN A 14 -17.26 -5.03 -8.45
N PRO A 15 -17.63 -5.73 -7.36
CA PRO A 15 -16.86 -5.56 -6.13
C PRO A 15 -15.41 -5.86 -6.52
N ALA A 16 -14.54 -4.85 -6.51
CA ALA A 16 -13.12 -5.12 -6.55
C ALA A 16 -12.91 -6.17 -5.46
N PRO A 17 -12.36 -7.35 -5.77
CA PRO A 17 -12.25 -8.40 -4.79
C PRO A 17 -11.51 -7.79 -3.60
N ALA A 18 -11.99 -8.00 -2.37
CA ALA A 18 -11.46 -7.32 -1.18
C ALA A 18 -9.92 -7.44 -1.07
N THR A 19 -9.36 -8.49 -1.67
CA THR A 19 -7.94 -8.72 -1.91
C THR A 19 -7.25 -7.63 -2.75
N SER A 20 -7.86 -7.13 -3.83
CA SER A 20 -7.32 -6.03 -4.65
C SER A 20 -7.26 -4.70 -3.88
N THR A 21 -8.28 -4.44 -3.05
CA THR A 21 -8.32 -3.26 -2.17
C THR A 21 -7.27 -3.40 -1.05
N TRP A 22 -7.16 -4.58 -0.46
CA TRP A 22 -6.18 -4.89 0.59
C TRP A 22 -4.73 -4.83 0.09
N CYS A 23 -4.42 -5.43 -1.07
CA CYS A 23 -3.09 -5.36 -1.68
C CYS A 23 -2.71 -3.92 -2.05
N SER A 24 -3.68 -3.11 -2.47
CA SER A 24 -3.46 -1.68 -2.73
C SER A 24 -3.13 -0.90 -1.46
N SER A 25 -3.76 -1.23 -0.32
CA SER A 25 -3.41 -0.64 0.97
C SER A 25 -2.00 -1.05 1.44
N LEU A 26 -1.60 -2.31 1.24
CA LEU A 26 -0.21 -2.73 1.55
C LEU A 26 0.82 -2.06 0.63
N ALA A 27 0.47 -1.85 -0.64
CA ALA A 27 1.31 -1.11 -1.58
C ALA A 27 1.55 0.34 -1.12
N GLN A 28 0.49 0.99 -0.60
CA GLN A 28 0.61 2.32 -0.02
C GLN A 28 1.51 2.32 1.21
N VAL A 29 1.33 1.37 2.14
CA VAL A 29 2.20 1.23 3.31
C VAL A 29 3.67 1.04 2.91
N ALA A 30 3.95 0.18 1.93
CA ALA A 30 5.30 -0.05 1.43
C ALA A 30 5.93 1.23 0.83
N SER A 31 5.17 1.94 0.00
CA SER A 31 5.61 3.20 -0.61
C SER A 31 5.87 4.28 0.45
N THR A 32 4.98 4.43 1.44
CA THR A 32 5.14 5.36 2.56
C THR A 32 6.33 4.99 3.44
N ALA A 33 6.53 3.70 3.73
CA ALA A 33 7.68 3.23 4.51
C ALA A 33 9.01 3.57 3.83
N GLU A 34 9.09 3.41 2.51
CA GLU A 34 10.27 3.74 1.72
C GLU A 34 10.52 5.26 1.66
N GLN A 35 9.46 6.07 1.51
CA GLN A 35 9.55 7.53 1.61
C GLN A 35 10.05 7.98 2.98
N ALA A 36 9.50 7.40 4.04
CA ALA A 36 9.91 7.69 5.42
C ALA A 36 11.39 7.31 5.63
N ARG A 37 11.81 6.14 5.13
CA ARG A 37 13.22 5.71 5.20
C ARG A 37 14.14 6.67 4.44
N ALA A 38 13.74 7.10 3.24
CA ALA A 38 14.48 8.08 2.45
C ALA A 38 14.56 9.46 3.13
N ALA A 39 13.53 9.83 3.91
CA ALA A 39 13.51 11.02 4.75
C ALA A 39 14.29 10.88 6.07
N GLY A 40 14.89 9.72 6.33
CA GLY A 40 15.68 9.46 7.55
C GLY A 40 14.84 9.08 8.77
N VAL A 41 13.55 8.77 8.60
CA VAL A 41 12.71 8.21 9.66
C VAL A 41 13.21 6.82 9.99
N SER A 42 13.35 6.52 11.28
CA SER A 42 13.76 5.20 11.75
C SER A 42 12.60 4.21 11.74
N LEU A 43 12.92 2.91 11.68
CA LEU A 43 11.94 1.83 11.74
C LEU A 43 11.03 1.96 12.97
N ASP A 44 11.59 2.21 14.16
CA ASP A 44 10.83 2.37 15.40
C ASP A 44 9.85 3.55 15.36
N GLN A 45 10.26 4.69 14.79
CA GLN A 45 9.35 5.84 14.63
C GLN A 45 8.18 5.50 13.69
N MET A 46 8.46 4.79 12.60
CA MET A 46 7.40 4.38 11.68
C MET A 46 6.48 3.33 12.32
N LEU A 47 7.02 2.36 13.06
CA LEU A 47 6.22 1.37 13.80
C LEU A 47 5.39 2.02 14.92
N ALA A 48 5.87 3.09 15.54
CA ALA A 48 5.09 3.87 16.51
C ALA A 48 3.87 4.55 15.85
N GLY A 49 3.97 4.96 14.58
CA GLY A 49 2.83 5.49 13.81
C GLY A 49 1.72 4.47 13.55
N LEU A 50 2.01 3.16 13.63
CA LEU A 50 0.99 2.11 13.49
C LEU A 50 -0.03 2.11 14.62
N GLN A 51 0.19 2.84 15.73
CA GLN A 51 -0.80 2.92 16.80
C GLN A 51 -2.10 3.61 16.37
N GLU A 52 -2.05 4.42 15.32
CA GLU A 52 -3.22 5.11 14.77
C GLU A 52 -4.08 4.22 13.84
N LEU A 53 -3.57 3.03 13.48
CA LEU A 53 -4.30 2.07 12.65
C LEU A 53 -5.20 1.15 13.49
N PRO A 54 -6.29 0.61 12.90
CA PRO A 54 -7.09 -0.43 13.52
C PRO A 54 -6.24 -1.63 13.97
N PRO A 55 -6.53 -2.24 15.13
CA PRO A 55 -5.73 -3.34 15.68
C PRO A 55 -5.52 -4.50 14.69
N ASP A 56 -6.52 -4.80 13.87
CA ASP A 56 -6.47 -5.87 12.87
C ASP A 56 -5.54 -5.57 11.68
N ALA A 57 -5.33 -4.28 11.34
CA ALA A 57 -4.49 -3.86 10.22
C ALA A 57 -3.02 -3.68 10.61
N ARG A 58 -2.75 -3.49 11.90
CA ARG A 58 -1.39 -3.27 12.46
C ARG A 58 -0.39 -4.39 12.14
N PRO A 59 -0.69 -5.69 12.32
CA PRO A 59 0.30 -6.74 12.08
C PRO A 59 0.71 -6.82 10.61
N ALA A 60 -0.23 -6.67 9.68
CA ALA A 60 0.06 -6.67 8.25
C ALA A 60 0.93 -5.47 7.86
N ALA A 61 0.57 -4.26 8.31
CA ALA A 61 1.36 -3.07 8.05
C ALA A 61 2.76 -3.13 8.70
N ALA A 62 2.87 -3.61 9.94
CA ALA A 62 4.16 -3.81 10.63
C ALA A 62 5.08 -4.77 9.87
N GLY A 63 4.52 -5.87 9.36
CA GLY A 63 5.25 -6.82 8.53
C GLY A 63 5.81 -6.15 7.26
N THR A 64 4.97 -5.40 6.55
CA THR A 64 5.38 -4.65 5.35
C THR A 64 6.48 -3.63 5.66
N ILE A 65 6.32 -2.81 6.70
CA ILE A 65 7.32 -1.81 7.07
C ILE A 65 8.65 -2.50 7.43
N ARG A 66 8.62 -3.56 8.23
CA ARG A 66 9.84 -4.32 8.56
C ARG A 66 10.53 -4.87 7.32
N ALA A 67 9.77 -5.40 6.36
CA ALA A 67 10.33 -5.86 5.09
C ALA A 67 11.05 -4.71 4.36
N ILE A 68 10.39 -3.57 4.20
CA ILE A 68 10.96 -2.39 3.53
C ILE A 68 12.27 -1.88 4.19
N TYR A 69 12.33 -1.92 5.52
CA TYR A 69 13.52 -1.47 6.27
C TYR A 69 14.65 -2.51 6.33
N THR A 70 14.39 -3.76 5.93
CA THR A 70 15.38 -4.85 5.92
C THR A 70 15.83 -5.24 4.51
N THR A 71 15.07 -4.86 3.48
CA THR A 71 15.43 -5.05 2.07
C THR A 71 16.29 -3.91 1.52
N THR A 72 16.93 -4.15 0.39
CA THR A 72 17.66 -3.12 -0.36
C THR A 72 16.77 -1.91 -0.67
N PRO A 73 17.27 -0.68 -0.48
CA PRO A 73 16.61 0.54 -0.90
C PRO A 73 16.13 0.52 -2.34
N MET A 74 14.91 1.02 -2.57
CA MET A 74 14.33 1.12 -3.91
C MET A 74 13.43 2.35 -4.02
N PRO A 75 13.09 2.81 -5.25
CA PRO A 75 12.15 3.92 -5.39
C PRO A 75 10.80 3.59 -4.71
N PRO A 76 10.13 4.55 -4.04
CA PRO A 76 8.87 4.29 -3.34
C PRO A 76 7.78 3.64 -4.22
N ALA A 77 7.70 4.07 -5.47
CA ALA A 77 6.78 3.47 -6.45
C ALA A 77 7.10 2.00 -6.74
N ALA A 78 8.39 1.63 -6.76
CA ALA A 78 8.82 0.25 -6.96
C ALA A 78 8.55 -0.61 -5.71
N ALA A 79 8.76 -0.07 -4.51
CA ALA A 79 8.40 -0.73 -3.26
C ALA A 79 6.90 -1.04 -3.18
N GLY A 80 6.06 -0.05 -3.50
CA GLY A 80 4.61 -0.24 -3.54
C GLY A 80 4.18 -1.28 -4.56
N LEU A 81 4.74 -1.25 -5.77
CA LEU A 81 4.42 -2.23 -6.82
C LEU A 81 4.87 -3.64 -6.43
N ALA A 82 6.07 -3.79 -5.86
CA ALA A 82 6.59 -5.09 -5.40
C ALA A 82 5.70 -5.69 -4.30
N ALA A 83 5.32 -4.88 -3.31
CA ALA A 83 4.43 -5.31 -2.23
C ALA A 83 3.04 -5.71 -2.74
N ARG A 84 2.51 -4.97 -3.73
CA ARG A 84 1.24 -5.32 -4.38
C ARG A 84 1.32 -6.66 -5.11
N ASN A 85 2.33 -6.83 -5.97
CA ASN A 85 2.50 -8.04 -6.76
C ASN A 85 2.68 -9.28 -5.88
N GLU A 86 3.45 -9.15 -4.79
CA GLU A 86 3.66 -10.24 -3.83
C GLU A 86 2.36 -10.58 -3.08
N CYS A 87 1.61 -9.57 -2.67
CA CYS A 87 0.29 -9.74 -2.08
C CYS A 87 -0.71 -10.44 -3.02
N GLU A 88 -0.77 -9.99 -4.29
CA GLU A 88 -1.61 -10.60 -5.31
C GLU A 88 -1.20 -12.06 -5.55
N LYS A 89 0.11 -12.34 -5.65
CA LYS A 89 0.63 -13.71 -5.79
C LYS A 89 0.24 -14.63 -4.63
N GLN A 90 0.23 -14.14 -3.40
CA GLN A 90 -0.16 -14.95 -2.23
C GLN A 90 -1.68 -15.21 -2.15
N ASN A 91 -2.50 -14.37 -2.78
CA ASN A 91 -3.97 -14.49 -2.74
C ASN A 91 -4.58 -15.14 -3.99
N TYR A 92 -3.86 -15.12 -5.12
CA TYR A 92 -4.30 -15.69 -6.40
C TYR A 92 -3.41 -16.84 -6.91
N GLY A 93 -2.37 -17.21 -6.16
CA GLY A 93 -1.43 -18.29 -6.47
C GLY A 93 -1.86 -19.65 -5.92
#